data_AF-A0A1Q9CAF3-F1
#
_entry.id   AF-A0A1Q9CAF3-F1
#
_cell.length_a   1.000
_cell.length_b   1.000
_cell.length_c   1.000
_cell.angle_alpha   90.00
_cell.angle_beta   90.00
_cell.angle_gamma   90.00
#
_symmetry.space_group_name_H-M   'P 1'
#
loop_
_entity.id
_entity.type
_entity.pdbx_description
1 polymer ?
#
loop_
_entity_poly.entity_id
_entity_poly.type
_entity_poly.pdbx_seq_one_letter_code
_entity_poly.pdbx_strand_id
1 'polypeptide(L)'
;MRTLMLGSIRSRHLQVSVTTQFVDEEIAKVPAPQLVVPSDNARYVLNAVNARWGSLYDALYGFDVIPAYSVTSSGVEINAAKGSSGYNPMRGEAVIDFANGLLDEIAPLANWLLLNLPECRFAQSDSQKEMSTFAQGKERQVHGKWGDVCRLWPKFVGSVQRLELLLKDVRDPCAGVMGI
;
A
#
# COMPACT_ATOMS: atom_id res chain seq x y z
N MET A 1 62.74 -3.40 15.83
CA MET A 1 61.62 -3.70 14.91
C MET A 1 60.85 -4.89 15.48
N ARG A 2 59.61 -4.69 15.97
CA ARG A 2 58.76 -5.79 16.45
C ARG A 2 57.61 -5.98 15.45
N THR A 3 57.67 -7.05 14.66
CA THR A 3 56.54 -7.48 13.83
C THR A 3 55.55 -8.22 14.74
N LEU A 4 54.54 -7.52 15.25
CA LEU A 4 53.37 -8.16 15.83
C LEU A 4 52.58 -8.77 14.68
N MET A 5 52.58 -10.10 14.56
CA MET A 5 51.68 -10.80 13.64
C MET A 5 50.27 -10.77 14.26
N LEU A 6 49.57 -9.68 13.96
CA LEU A 6 48.13 -9.51 14.14
C LEU A 6 47.38 -10.67 13.44
N GLY A 7 46.40 -11.26 14.13
CA GLY A 7 45.29 -12.10 13.62
C GLY A 7 45.62 -13.13 12.54
N SER A 8 45.62 -14.43 12.86
CA SER A 8 45.92 -15.47 11.87
C SER A 8 44.85 -15.55 10.77
N ILE A 9 45.21 -15.17 9.54
CA ILE A 9 44.41 -15.44 8.35
C ILE A 9 44.63 -16.91 7.98
N ARG A 10 43.58 -17.72 8.05
CA ARG A 10 43.62 -19.12 7.61
C ARG A 10 43.26 -19.23 6.12
N SER A 11 43.75 -20.29 5.49
CA SER A 11 43.40 -20.61 4.10
C SER A 11 41.89 -20.67 3.94
N ARG A 12 41.39 -20.06 2.87
CA ARG A 12 39.97 -20.05 2.53
C ARG A 12 39.53 -21.51 2.29
N HIS A 13 38.49 -21.95 2.99
CA HIS A 13 37.95 -23.31 2.81
C HIS A 13 37.17 -23.43 1.48
N LEU A 14 37.01 -24.68 1.01
CA LEU A 14 36.21 -25.02 -0.17
C LEU A 14 34.75 -24.57 -0.03
N GLN A 15 34.01 -24.58 -1.13
CA GLN A 15 32.56 -24.30 -1.14
C GLN A 15 31.83 -25.20 -0.14
N VAL A 16 31.00 -24.59 0.70
CA VAL A 16 30.18 -25.27 1.71
C VAL A 16 28.71 -25.05 1.36
N SER A 17 27.91 -26.12 1.46
CA SER A 17 26.45 -26.04 1.39
C SER A 17 25.85 -26.21 2.78
N VAL A 18 24.83 -25.41 3.11
CA VAL A 18 24.17 -25.43 4.43
C VAL A 18 23.07 -26.50 4.44
N THR A 19 23.05 -27.37 5.45
CA THR A 19 22.12 -28.52 5.56
C THR A 19 21.07 -28.36 6.66
N THR A 20 20.90 -27.16 7.22
CA THR A 20 19.97 -26.88 8.32
C THR A 20 18.52 -27.12 7.91
N GLN A 21 17.76 -27.84 8.74
CA GLN A 21 16.35 -28.16 8.52
C GLN A 21 15.48 -27.51 9.61
N PHE A 22 14.16 -27.43 9.38
CA PHE A 22 13.17 -26.88 10.32
C PHE A 22 13.41 -25.41 10.71
N VAL A 23 13.81 -24.59 9.75
CA VAL A 23 13.97 -23.14 9.93
C VAL A 23 12.64 -22.45 9.65
N ASP A 24 12.26 -21.48 10.49
CA ASP A 24 11.06 -20.66 10.31
C ASP A 24 11.05 -19.95 8.95
N GLU A 25 9.85 -19.73 8.40
CA GLU A 25 9.70 -19.17 7.05
C GLU A 25 10.23 -17.74 6.95
N GLU A 26 10.09 -16.96 8.02
CA GLU A 26 10.61 -15.60 8.14
C GLU A 26 12.13 -15.51 8.02
N ILE A 27 12.86 -16.59 8.33
CA ILE A 27 14.32 -16.66 8.19
C ILE A 27 14.70 -17.32 6.87
N ALA A 28 13.96 -18.34 6.43
CA ALA A 28 14.34 -19.17 5.30
C ALA A 28 13.89 -18.64 3.93
N LYS A 29 12.72 -18.01 3.85
CA LYS A 29 12.03 -17.73 2.56
C LYS A 29 11.64 -16.28 2.37
N VAL A 30 11.32 -15.56 3.44
CA VAL A 30 10.75 -14.21 3.34
C VAL A 30 11.85 -13.16 3.48
N PRO A 31 12.15 -12.35 2.45
CA PRO A 31 13.03 -11.21 2.61
C PRO A 31 12.31 -10.15 3.45
N ALA A 32 12.83 -9.82 4.62
CA ALA A 32 12.23 -8.87 5.54
C ALA A 32 13.29 -8.02 6.28
N PRO A 33 12.93 -6.82 6.76
CA PRO A 33 13.80 -6.02 7.62
C PRO A 33 14.11 -6.72 8.95
N GLN A 34 15.33 -6.55 9.46
CA GLN A 34 15.75 -7.05 10.78
C GLN A 34 15.92 -5.89 11.76
N LEU A 35 15.26 -6.00 12.92
CA LEU A 35 15.34 -5.02 14.00
C LEU A 35 16.25 -5.52 15.13
N VAL A 36 17.14 -4.66 15.62
CA VAL A 36 18.03 -4.95 16.76
C VAL A 36 17.71 -3.99 17.90
N VAL A 37 17.35 -4.53 19.06
CA VAL A 37 17.02 -3.76 20.27
C VAL A 37 17.76 -4.33 21.48
N PRO A 38 18.08 -3.50 22.49
CA PRO A 38 18.68 -4.00 23.73
C PRO A 38 17.66 -4.82 24.52
N SER A 39 18.03 -6.05 24.88
CA SER A 39 17.17 -6.98 25.64
C SER A 39 16.82 -6.46 27.04
N ASP A 40 17.67 -5.61 27.62
CA ASP A 40 17.52 -5.14 29.00
C ASP A 40 16.42 -4.08 29.15
N ASN A 41 15.93 -3.52 28.04
CA ASN A 41 14.84 -2.56 28.05
C ASN A 41 13.53 -3.24 27.59
N ALA A 42 12.70 -3.63 28.56
CA ALA A 42 11.42 -4.29 28.31
C ALA A 42 10.50 -3.50 27.37
N ARG A 43 10.54 -2.16 27.40
CA ARG A 43 9.71 -1.32 26.51
C ARG A 43 10.18 -1.44 25.06
N TYR A 44 11.48 -1.48 24.82
CA TYR A 44 12.01 -1.64 23.46
C TYR A 44 11.77 -3.05 22.93
N VAL A 45 11.89 -4.07 23.77
CA VAL A 45 11.55 -5.45 23.39
C VAL A 45 10.07 -5.56 23.01
N LEU A 46 9.16 -5.02 23.82
CA LEU A 46 7.73 -5.07 23.52
C LEU A 46 7.38 -4.33 22.22
N ASN A 47 7.97 -3.14 22.02
CA ASN A 47 7.79 -2.39 20.78
C ASN A 47 8.34 -3.15 19.58
N ALA A 48 9.48 -3.83 19.71
CA ALA A 48 10.09 -4.61 18.64
C ALA A 48 9.23 -5.81 18.23
N VAL A 49 8.62 -6.51 19.19
CA VAL A 49 7.70 -7.63 18.91
C VAL A 49 6.47 -7.13 18.15
N ASN A 50 5.91 -5.99 18.55
CA ASN A 50 4.74 -5.40 17.89
C ASN A 50 5.07 -4.77 16.53
N ALA A 51 6.34 -4.44 16.27
CA ALA A 51 6.77 -3.81 15.02
C ALA A 51 6.62 -4.72 13.78
N ARG A 52 6.26 -6.00 13.95
CA ARG A 52 5.89 -6.88 12.83
C ARG A 52 4.74 -6.29 12.00
N TRP A 53 3.81 -5.58 12.64
CA TRP A 53 2.70 -4.89 11.97
C TRP A 53 2.67 -3.43 12.40
N GLY A 54 2.95 -2.53 11.47
CA GLY A 54 2.95 -1.09 11.71
C GLY A 54 2.01 -0.36 10.74
N SER A 55 1.53 0.82 11.16
CA SER A 55 0.76 1.69 10.28
C SER A 55 1.70 2.42 9.31
N LEU A 56 1.54 2.15 8.01
CA LEU A 56 2.27 2.88 6.96
C LEU A 56 1.97 4.39 7.02
N TYR A 57 0.72 4.74 7.32
CA TYR A 57 0.28 6.13 7.41
C TYR A 57 0.97 6.88 8.55
N ASP A 58 1.09 6.23 9.72
CA ASP A 58 1.77 6.81 10.88
C ASP A 58 3.28 6.97 10.63
N ALA A 59 3.90 5.97 9.97
CA ALA A 59 5.29 6.07 9.55
C ALA A 59 5.52 7.24 8.57
N LEU A 60 4.70 7.37 7.52
CA LEU A 60 4.83 8.45 6.55
C LEU A 60 4.51 9.82 7.14
N TYR A 61 3.50 9.91 8.00
CA TYR A 61 3.13 11.16 8.64
C TYR A 61 4.18 11.59 9.67
N GLY A 62 4.73 10.65 10.44
CA GLY A 62 5.63 10.89 11.57
C GLY A 62 7.07 11.24 11.17
N PHE A 63 7.57 10.65 10.08
CA PHE A 63 8.95 10.77 9.62
C PHE A 63 9.11 11.73 8.41
N ASP A 64 10.35 12.12 8.14
CA ASP A 64 10.73 13.07 7.09
C ASP A 64 10.88 12.40 5.70
N VAL A 65 9.95 11.50 5.37
CA VAL A 65 9.87 10.87 4.04
C VAL A 65 9.13 11.80 3.07
N ILE A 66 8.10 12.48 3.55
CA ILE A 66 7.30 13.43 2.78
C ILE A 66 7.80 14.85 3.06
N PRO A 67 8.31 15.57 2.05
CA PRO A 67 8.84 16.92 2.21
C PRO A 67 7.75 17.89 2.68
N ALA A 68 8.15 18.95 3.38
CA ALA A 68 7.23 19.98 3.88
C ALA A 68 6.46 20.71 2.77
N TYR A 69 7.00 20.72 1.56
CA TYR A 69 6.34 21.19 0.35
C TYR A 69 6.30 20.02 -0.63
N SER A 70 5.10 19.59 -1.00
CA SER A 70 4.89 18.46 -1.91
C SER A 70 3.89 18.86 -2.99
N VAL A 71 3.96 18.19 -4.14
CA VAL A 71 2.97 18.31 -5.21
C VAL A 71 2.11 17.06 -5.16
N THR A 72 0.80 17.21 -5.04
CA THR A 72 -0.13 16.08 -5.08
C THR A 72 -0.19 15.47 -6.48
N SER A 73 -0.80 14.29 -6.56
CA SER A 73 -1.13 13.64 -7.84
C SER A 73 -1.99 14.51 -8.78
N SER A 74 -2.69 15.51 -8.24
CA SER A 74 -3.48 16.52 -8.96
C SER A 74 -2.67 17.74 -9.43
N GLY A 75 -1.36 17.78 -9.16
CA GLY A 75 -0.48 18.88 -9.57
C GLY A 75 -0.54 20.11 -8.65
N VAL A 76 -1.15 20.00 -7.47
CA VAL A 76 -1.32 21.11 -6.53
C VAL A 76 -0.16 21.12 -5.54
N GLU A 77 0.56 22.24 -5.46
CA GLU A 77 1.54 22.47 -4.40
C GLU A 77 0.84 22.62 -3.05
N ILE A 78 1.22 21.77 -2.10
CA ILE A 78 0.65 21.75 -0.75
C ILE A 78 1.72 21.94 0.31
N ASN A 79 1.36 22.69 1.35
CA ASN A 79 2.15 22.78 2.58
C ASN A 79 1.90 21.54 3.45
N ALA A 80 2.67 20.49 3.19
CA ALA A 80 2.65 19.21 3.89
C ALA A 80 3.54 19.21 5.15
N ALA A 81 3.90 20.37 5.70
CA ALA A 81 4.64 20.45 6.95
C ALA A 81 3.91 19.72 8.08
N LYS A 82 4.68 19.03 8.93
CA LYS A 82 4.14 18.38 10.14
C LYS A 82 3.52 19.47 11.02
N GLY A 83 2.21 19.37 11.24
CA GLY A 83 1.47 20.35 12.03
C GLY A 83 2.10 20.51 13.42
N SER A 84 2.27 21.74 13.87
CA SER A 84 2.96 22.06 15.13
C SER A 84 2.21 21.56 16.38
N SER A 85 0.89 21.32 16.29
CA SER A 85 0.07 20.86 17.43
C SER A 85 -1.18 20.07 17.00
N GLY A 86 -1.08 19.23 15.97
CA GLY A 86 -2.21 18.38 15.58
C GLY A 86 -2.12 17.78 14.18
N TYR A 87 -3.24 17.18 13.75
CA TYR A 87 -3.39 16.66 12.41
C TYR A 87 -3.49 17.81 11.39
N ASN A 88 -2.61 17.79 10.38
CA ASN A 88 -2.64 18.66 9.23
C ASN A 88 -3.29 17.89 8.07
N PRO A 89 -4.51 18.26 7.63
CA PRO A 89 -5.18 17.61 6.51
C PRO A 89 -4.36 17.60 5.22
N MET A 90 -3.59 18.66 4.95
CA MET A 90 -2.76 18.75 3.74
C MET A 90 -1.62 17.72 3.77
N ARG A 91 -0.99 17.50 4.94
CA ARG A 91 -0.01 16.42 5.09
C ARG A 91 -0.66 15.04 5.00
N GLY A 92 -1.87 14.88 5.55
CA GLY A 92 -2.63 13.64 5.44
C GLY A 92 -2.95 13.26 4.00
N GLU A 93 -3.34 14.23 3.17
CA GLU A 93 -3.52 14.04 1.72
C GLU A 93 -2.22 13.61 1.03
N ALA A 94 -1.09 14.25 1.37
CA ALA A 94 0.21 13.84 0.84
C ALA A 94 0.59 12.39 1.22
N VAL A 95 0.26 11.96 2.44
CA VAL A 95 0.48 10.58 2.91
C VAL A 95 -0.37 9.60 2.11
N ILE A 96 -1.66 9.91 1.90
CA ILE A 96 -2.58 9.08 1.12
C ILE A 96 -2.08 8.94 -0.31
N ASP A 97 -1.69 10.05 -0.94
CA ASP A 97 -1.18 10.06 -2.32
C ASP A 97 0.10 9.21 -2.45
N PHE A 98 1.03 9.33 -1.49
CA PHE A 98 2.22 8.49 -1.47
C PHE A 98 1.88 7.00 -1.33
N ALA A 99 0.99 6.67 -0.40
CA ALA A 99 0.56 5.29 -0.17
C ALA A 99 -0.13 4.69 -1.40
N ASN A 100 -0.98 5.46 -2.08
CA ASN A 100 -1.63 5.04 -3.33
C ASN A 100 -0.62 4.81 -4.45
N GLY A 101 0.37 5.70 -4.60
CA GLY A 101 1.44 5.52 -5.57
C GLY A 101 2.28 4.27 -5.29
N LEU A 102 2.57 3.98 -4.03
CA LEU A 102 3.24 2.74 -3.64
C LEU A 102 2.39 1.51 -3.97
N LEU A 103 1.08 1.55 -3.73
CA LEU A 103 0.16 0.46 -4.07
C LEU A 103 0.07 0.24 -5.59
N ASP A 104 0.08 1.31 -6.38
CA ASP A 104 0.11 1.22 -7.85
C ASP A 104 1.39 0.51 -8.34
N GLU A 105 2.51 0.67 -7.63
CA GLU A 105 3.78 0.00 -7.95
C GLU A 105 3.82 -1.47 -7.51
N ILE A 106 3.46 -1.76 -6.25
CA ILE A 106 3.64 -3.10 -5.66
C ILE A 106 2.47 -4.06 -5.92
N ALA A 107 1.28 -3.52 -6.15
CA ALA A 107 0.04 -4.28 -6.29
C ALA A 107 -0.88 -3.63 -7.35
N PRO A 108 -0.45 -3.53 -8.61
CA PRO A 108 -1.21 -2.84 -9.66
C PRO A 108 -2.59 -3.46 -9.86
N LEU A 109 -3.62 -2.61 -10.05
CA LEU A 109 -4.98 -3.07 -10.26
C LEU A 109 -5.14 -3.69 -11.65
N ALA A 110 -5.24 -5.01 -11.70
CA ALA A 110 -5.61 -5.74 -12.91
C ALA A 110 -7.12 -5.61 -13.15
N ASN A 111 -7.51 -5.12 -14.33
CA ASN A 111 -8.87 -5.18 -14.86
C ASN A 111 -9.97 -4.58 -13.94
N TRP A 112 -9.74 -3.37 -13.43
CA TRP A 112 -10.69 -2.62 -12.59
C TRP A 112 -12.08 -2.38 -13.22
N LEU A 113 -12.18 -2.57 -14.53
CA LEU A 113 -13.43 -2.54 -15.32
C LEU A 113 -14.49 -3.57 -14.90
N LEU A 114 -14.13 -4.59 -14.11
CA LEU A 114 -15.09 -5.62 -13.65
C LEU A 114 -15.97 -5.16 -12.48
N LEU A 115 -15.62 -4.08 -11.78
CA LEU A 115 -16.53 -3.39 -10.87
C LEU A 115 -17.45 -2.50 -11.72
N ASN A 116 -18.45 -3.12 -12.35
CA ASN A 116 -19.47 -2.49 -13.19
C ASN A 116 -20.46 -1.65 -12.34
N LEU A 117 -19.93 -0.91 -11.35
CA LEU A 117 -20.67 -0.03 -10.46
C LEU A 117 -20.93 1.29 -11.20
N PRO A 118 -22.17 1.83 -11.15
CA PRO A 118 -22.54 3.05 -11.87
C PRO A 118 -21.68 4.26 -11.46
N GLU A 119 -21.12 4.25 -10.25
CA GLU A 119 -20.27 5.32 -9.72
C GLU A 119 -18.83 5.30 -10.22
N CYS A 120 -18.32 4.15 -10.70
CA CYS A 120 -17.01 4.04 -11.34
C CYS A 120 -16.98 4.64 -12.76
N ARG A 121 -18.15 4.94 -13.34
CA ARG A 121 -18.28 5.55 -14.68
C ARG A 121 -17.85 7.02 -14.72
N PHE A 122 -17.85 7.73 -13.59
CA PHE A 122 -17.44 9.14 -13.56
C PHE A 122 -15.92 9.33 -13.72
N ALA A 123 -15.11 8.36 -13.30
CA ALA A 123 -13.66 8.37 -13.58
C ALA A 123 -13.34 8.07 -15.05
N GLN A 124 -14.30 7.49 -15.80
CA GLN A 124 -14.13 7.20 -17.22
C GLN A 124 -14.17 8.47 -18.10
N SER A 125 -14.88 9.53 -17.70
CA SER A 125 -15.02 10.72 -18.56
C SER A 125 -13.75 11.56 -18.66
N ASP A 126 -12.95 11.63 -17.60
CA ASP A 126 -11.68 12.36 -17.61
C ASP A 126 -10.58 11.56 -18.32
N SER A 127 -10.59 10.24 -18.16
CA SER A 127 -9.67 9.32 -18.85
C SER A 127 -10.00 9.16 -20.35
N GLN A 128 -11.27 9.27 -20.75
CA GLN A 128 -11.67 9.23 -22.17
C GLN A 128 -11.22 10.47 -22.97
N LYS A 129 -11.02 11.63 -22.32
CA LYS A 129 -10.42 12.81 -22.98
C LYS A 129 -8.95 12.59 -23.35
N GLU A 130 -8.22 11.82 -22.55
CA GLU A 130 -6.84 11.41 -22.90
C GLU A 130 -6.85 10.34 -24.01
N MET A 131 -7.89 9.50 -24.04
CA MET A 131 -8.06 8.44 -25.05
C MET A 131 -8.45 8.96 -26.45
N SER A 132 -9.14 10.11 -26.55
CA SER A 132 -9.55 10.69 -27.85
C SER A 132 -8.42 11.41 -28.60
N THR A 133 -7.26 11.62 -27.97
CA THR A 133 -6.07 12.19 -28.65
C THR A 133 -5.12 11.10 -29.18
N PHE A 134 -5.33 9.82 -28.84
CA PHE A 134 -4.49 8.68 -29.25
C PHE A 134 -5.19 7.80 -30.28
N ALA A 135 -5.61 8.39 -31.40
CA ALA A 135 -6.09 7.64 -32.56
C ALA A 135 -4.91 7.06 -33.37
N GLN A 136 -4.16 6.10 -32.81
CA GLN A 136 -3.29 5.19 -33.57
C GLN A 136 -2.91 3.94 -32.73
N GLY A 137 -3.72 2.89 -32.88
CA GLY A 137 -3.22 1.52 -33.09
C GLY A 137 -2.47 0.76 -31.99
N LYS A 138 -2.73 0.99 -30.69
CA LYS A 138 -2.34 0.03 -29.64
C LYS A 138 -3.27 0.14 -28.44
N GLU A 139 -4.15 -0.85 -28.23
CA GLU A 139 -4.89 -0.98 -26.98
C GLU A 139 -3.88 -1.13 -25.83
N ARG A 140 -3.67 -0.06 -25.06
CA ARG A 140 -3.01 -0.14 -23.77
C ARG A 140 -4.04 -0.64 -22.77
N GLN A 141 -3.74 -1.73 -22.06
CA GLN A 141 -4.52 -2.08 -20.87
C GLN A 141 -4.44 -0.91 -19.88
N VAL A 142 -5.57 -0.23 -19.70
CA VAL A 142 -5.70 0.85 -18.74
C VAL A 142 -5.81 0.21 -17.36
N HIS A 143 -4.71 0.23 -16.62
CA HIS A 143 -4.69 -0.18 -15.21
C HIS A 143 -5.39 0.91 -14.40
N GLY A 144 -6.28 0.51 -13.50
CA GLY A 144 -6.91 1.46 -12.58
C GLY A 144 -5.88 1.99 -11.59
N LYS A 145 -6.06 3.22 -11.09
CA LYS A 145 -5.22 3.77 -10.02
C LYS A 145 -5.86 3.53 -8.67
N TRP A 146 -5.05 3.19 -7.66
CA TRP A 146 -5.52 3.03 -6.29
C TRP A 146 -6.10 4.33 -5.71
N GLY A 147 -5.62 5.50 -6.16
CA GLY A 147 -6.17 6.79 -5.75
C GLY A 147 -7.68 6.93 -6.02
N ASP A 148 -8.16 6.42 -7.15
CA ASP A 148 -9.58 6.50 -7.52
C ASP A 148 -10.42 5.54 -6.66
N VAL A 149 -9.89 4.36 -6.36
CA VAL A 149 -10.54 3.38 -5.47
C VAL A 149 -10.63 3.91 -4.04
N CYS A 150 -9.55 4.49 -3.52
CA CYS A 150 -9.50 5.03 -2.16
C CYS A 150 -10.43 6.23 -1.98
N ARG A 151 -10.67 7.04 -3.01
CA ARG A 151 -11.67 8.13 -2.98
C ARG A 151 -13.11 7.63 -2.91
N LEU A 152 -13.38 6.44 -3.45
CA LEU A 152 -14.69 5.80 -3.37
C LEU A 152 -14.90 5.07 -2.03
N TRP A 153 -13.82 4.69 -1.35
CA TRP A 153 -13.86 3.90 -0.10
C TRP A 153 -14.77 4.46 1.00
N PRO A 154 -14.85 5.78 1.27
CA PRO A 154 -15.79 6.34 2.25
C PRO A 154 -17.27 6.07 1.93
N LYS A 155 -17.61 5.85 0.65
CA LYS A 155 -18.96 5.46 0.23
C LYS A 155 -19.27 3.98 0.46
N PHE A 156 -18.24 3.13 0.50
CA PHE A 156 -18.40 1.68 0.65
C PHE A 156 -18.12 1.20 2.07
N VAL A 157 -17.35 1.95 2.85
CA VAL A 157 -17.00 1.64 4.24
C VAL A 157 -17.58 2.71 5.15
N GLY A 158 -18.86 2.53 5.41
CA GLY A 158 -19.71 3.31 6.30
C GLY A 158 -21.07 2.63 6.36
N SER A 159 -21.57 2.37 7.56
CA SER A 159 -22.86 1.74 7.84
C SER A 159 -24.02 2.39 7.08
N VAL A 160 -24.95 1.54 6.60
CA VAL A 160 -26.27 1.78 5.95
C VAL A 160 -26.34 1.32 4.48
N GLN A 161 -25.42 1.72 3.60
CA GLN A 161 -25.53 1.39 2.16
C GLN A 161 -25.26 -0.08 1.84
N ARG A 162 -24.35 -0.76 2.56
CA ARG A 162 -24.15 -2.22 2.42
C ARG A 162 -25.37 -3.02 2.91
N LEU A 163 -26.09 -2.50 3.91
CA LEU A 163 -27.35 -3.09 4.37
C LEU A 163 -28.46 -2.90 3.34
N GLU A 164 -28.58 -1.73 2.70
CA GLU A 164 -29.54 -1.50 1.62
C GLU A 164 -29.26 -2.35 0.37
N LEU A 165 -27.99 -2.52 -0.01
CA LEU A 165 -27.59 -3.40 -1.11
C LEU A 165 -27.91 -4.87 -0.81
N LEU A 166 -27.58 -5.35 0.40
CA LEU A 166 -27.91 -6.72 0.83
C LEU A 166 -29.42 -6.93 1.04
N LEU A 167 -30.17 -5.89 1.45
CA LEU A 167 -31.64 -5.94 1.63
C LEU A 167 -32.42 -5.81 0.32
N LYS A 168 -31.80 -5.30 -0.75
CA LYS A 168 -32.41 -5.28 -2.10
C LYS A 168 -32.37 -6.67 -2.75
N ASP A 169 -31.32 -7.46 -2.51
CA ASP A 169 -31.25 -8.86 -2.99
C ASP A 169 -32.17 -9.83 -2.22
N VAL A 170 -32.64 -9.46 -1.02
CA VAL A 170 -33.56 -10.28 -0.21
C VAL A 170 -35.04 -9.95 -0.47
N ARG A 171 -35.33 -8.76 -1.01
CA ARG A 171 -36.68 -8.33 -1.40
C ARG A 171 -36.91 -8.59 -2.89
N ASP A 172 -37.02 -9.88 -3.25
CA ASP A 172 -38.02 -10.43 -4.20
C ASP A 172 -37.60 -11.83 -4.71
N PRO A 173 -37.88 -12.92 -3.97
CA PRO A 173 -37.79 -14.27 -4.51
C PRO A 173 -39.02 -14.68 -5.35
N CYS A 174 -40.09 -13.87 -5.37
CA CYS A 174 -41.41 -14.30 -5.87
C CYS A 174 -41.93 -13.56 -7.12
N ALA A 175 -41.20 -12.59 -7.68
CA ALA A 175 -41.63 -11.86 -8.87
C ALA A 175 -41.00 -12.44 -10.15
N GLY A 176 -41.30 -13.69 -10.48
CA GLY A 176 -40.71 -14.31 -11.66
C GLY A 176 -41.06 -15.78 -11.92
N VAL A 177 -42.35 -16.15 -11.88
CA VAL A 177 -42.82 -17.38 -12.56
C VAL A 177 -43.92 -16.97 -13.54
N MET A 178 -43.58 -17.05 -14.83
CA MET A 178 -44.45 -16.83 -15.98
C MET A 178 -45.32 -18.08 -16.24
N GLY A 179 -46.60 -17.87 -16.57
CA GLY A 179 -47.40 -18.71 -17.48
C GLY A 179 -48.10 -19.94 -16.90
N ILE A 180 -49.43 -19.86 -16.77
CA ILE A 180 -50.41 -20.52 -17.66
C ILE A 180 -51.59 -19.56 -17.85
#